data_AF-A0A0F2R619-F1
#
_entry.id   AF-A0A0F2R619-F1
#
_cell.length_a   1.000
_cell.length_b   1.000
_cell.length_c   1.000
_cell.angle_alpha   90.00
_cell.angle_beta   90.00
_cell.angle_gamma   90.00
#
_symmetry.space_group_name_H-M   'P 1'
#
loop_
_entity.id
_entity.type
_entity.pdbx_description
1 polymer ?
#
loop_
_entity_poly.entity_id
_entity_poly.type
_entity_poly.pdbx_seq_one_letter_code
_entity_poly.pdbx_strand_id
1 'polypeptide(L)'
;MQAHLSSALDETMLLSRVSGNRSLAVGLLREFYVTHADVVHRIRAAIGARADDDAFRLLHRTAGTAANLGLAQLAAVAARAERVIH
;
A
#
# COMPACT_ATOMS: atom_id res chain seq x y z
N MET A 1 0.29 -25.15 -4.59
CA MET A 1 0.17 -23.68 -4.69
C MET A 1 -0.05 -23.14 -3.29
N GLN A 2 1.01 -23.09 -2.47
CA GLN A 2 0.89 -22.78 -1.03
C GLN A 2 2.00 -21.83 -0.60
N ALA A 3 1.64 -20.95 0.35
CA ALA A 3 2.48 -20.08 1.17
C ALA A 3 3.27 -18.96 0.46
N HIS A 4 2.61 -17.84 0.15
CA HIS A 4 3.31 -16.55 -0.07
C HIS A 4 2.87 -15.42 0.87
N LEU A 5 1.77 -15.57 1.60
CA LEU A 5 1.24 -14.49 2.47
C LEU A 5 2.15 -14.15 3.65
N SER A 6 2.88 -15.12 4.20
CA SER A 6 3.90 -14.88 5.24
C SER A 6 5.08 -14.04 4.75
N SER A 7 5.28 -13.89 3.44
CA SER A 7 6.30 -13.01 2.86
C SER A 7 5.79 -11.61 2.50
N ALA A 8 4.47 -11.39 2.51
CA ALA A 8 3.84 -10.15 2.04
C ALA A 8 3.73 -9.08 3.14
N LEU A 9 3.70 -9.51 4.41
CA LEU A 9 3.55 -8.67 5.58
C LEU A 9 4.71 -8.91 6.56
N ASP A 10 5.44 -7.85 6.89
CA ASP A 10 6.35 -7.83 8.04
C ASP A 10 5.55 -7.57 9.33
N GLU A 11 5.11 -8.66 9.97
CA GLU A 11 4.34 -8.60 11.22
C GLU A 11 5.18 -7.98 12.36
N THR A 12 6.48 -8.25 12.41
CA THR A 12 7.38 -7.73 13.44
C THR A 12 7.46 -6.21 13.37
N MET A 13 7.63 -5.66 12.17
CA MET A 13 7.63 -4.22 11.94
C MET A 13 6.29 -3.58 12.31
N LEU A 14 5.17 -4.16 11.86
CA LEU A 14 3.84 -3.65 12.16
C LEU A 14 3.57 -3.63 13.66
N LEU A 15 3.84 -4.73 14.37
CA LEU A 15 3.64 -4.82 15.81
C LEU A 15 4.56 -3.88 16.59
N SER A 16 5.81 -3.70 16.15
CA SER A 16 6.73 -2.73 16.76
C SER A 16 6.15 -1.30 16.73
N ARG A 17 5.56 -0.88 15.60
CA ARG A 17 4.93 0.44 15.46
C ARG A 17 3.74 0.66 16.37
N VAL A 18 2.99 -0.38 16.69
CA VAL A 18 1.81 -0.31 17.55
C VAL A 18 2.10 -0.79 18.97
N SER A 19 3.37 -0.82 19.39
CA SER A 19 3.81 -1.25 20.73
C SER A 19 3.25 -2.62 21.14
N GLY A 20 3.18 -3.55 20.19
CA GLY A 20 2.66 -4.91 20.38
C GLY A 20 1.13 -5.01 20.37
N ASN A 21 0.39 -3.92 20.18
CA ASN A 21 -1.08 -3.92 20.15
C ASN A 21 -1.64 -4.59 18.88
N ARG A 22 -1.90 -5.89 18.98
CA ARG A 22 -2.47 -6.70 17.88
C ARG A 22 -3.81 -6.19 17.38
N SER A 23 -4.69 -5.71 18.27
CA SER A 23 -5.99 -5.19 17.89
C SER A 23 -5.87 -3.93 17.03
N LEU A 24 -4.95 -3.04 17.38
CA LEU A 24 -4.64 -1.86 16.58
C LEU A 24 -4.02 -2.24 15.23
N ALA A 25 -3.08 -3.19 15.19
CA ALA A 25 -2.51 -3.69 13.94
C ALA A 25 -3.60 -4.22 12.97
N VAL A 26 -4.53 -5.03 13.47
CA VAL A 26 -5.66 -5.54 12.67
C VAL A 26 -6.58 -4.42 12.21
N GLY A 27 -6.84 -3.43 13.07
CA GLY A 27 -7.62 -2.24 12.72
C GLY A 27 -7.02 -1.48 11.54
N LEU A 28 -5.70 -1.22 11.59
CA LEU A 28 -4.97 -0.53 10.52
C LEU A 28 -4.97 -1.32 9.20
N LEU A 29 -4.80 -2.65 9.25
CA LEU A 29 -4.88 -3.49 8.06
C LEU A 29 -6.28 -3.49 7.43
N ARG A 30 -7.33 -3.49 8.26
CA ARG A 30 -8.72 -3.38 7.79
C ARG A 30 -8.98 -2.02 7.16
N GLU A 31 -8.55 -0.94 7.80
CA GLU A 31 -8.69 0.42 7.28
C GLU A 31 -7.96 0.57 5.95
N PHE A 32 -6.75 0.02 5.84
CA PHE A 32 -6.00 -0.02 4.60
C PHE A 32 -6.77 -0.71 3.48
N TYR A 33 -7.29 -1.91 3.74
CA TYR A 33 -8.06 -2.68 2.77
C TYR A 33 -9.29 -1.90 2.28
N VAL A 34 -10.04 -1.28 3.18
CA VAL A 34 -11.23 -0.50 2.82
C VAL A 34 -10.86 0.76 2.03
N THR A 35 -9.87 1.51 2.52
CA THR A 35 -9.47 2.81 1.93
C THR A 35 -8.80 2.67 0.56
N HIS A 36 -8.13 1.54 0.30
CA HIS A 36 -7.38 1.30 -0.93
C HIS A 36 -8.03 0.25 -1.84
N ALA A 37 -9.26 -0.20 -1.54
CA ALA A 37 -9.95 -1.24 -2.32
C ALA A 37 -10.05 -0.91 -3.82
N ASP A 38 -10.25 0.38 -4.15
CA ASP A 38 -10.42 0.86 -5.52
C ASP A 38 -9.18 1.59 -6.08
N VAL A 39 -8.07 1.63 -5.34
CA VAL A 39 -6.94 2.50 -5.66
C VAL A 39 -6.34 2.19 -7.03
N VAL A 40 -6.28 0.91 -7.41
CA VAL A 40 -5.79 0.47 -8.72
C VAL A 40 -6.68 0.99 -9.84
N HIS A 41 -8.00 0.98 -9.65
CA HIS A 41 -8.95 1.52 -10.63
C HIS A 41 -8.77 3.03 -10.79
N ARG A 42 -8.63 3.76 -9.67
CA ARG A 42 -8.40 5.21 -9.66
C ARG A 42 -7.09 5.60 -10.32
N ILE A 43 -6.01 4.87 -10.06
CA ILE A 43 -4.71 5.08 -10.73
C ILE A 43 -4.85 4.88 -12.25
N ARG A 44 -5.50 3.79 -12.68
CA ARG A 44 -5.74 3.52 -14.11
C ARG A 44 -6.58 4.62 -14.77
N ALA A 45 -7.62 5.09 -14.08
CA ALA A 45 -8.46 6.18 -14.56
C ALA A 45 -7.68 7.49 -14.71
N ALA A 46 -6.85 7.85 -13.72
CA ALA A 46 -5.99 9.03 -13.78
C ALA A 46 -4.99 8.97 -14.94
N ILE A 47 -4.32 7.81 -15.14
CA ILE A 47 -3.44 7.58 -16.28
C ILE A 47 -4.19 7.72 -17.61
N GLY A 48 -5.38 7.11 -17.72
CA GLY A 48 -6.22 7.20 -18.92
C GLY A 48 -6.68 8.64 -19.23
N ALA A 49 -6.87 9.45 -18.19
CA ALA A 49 -7.22 10.86 -18.29
C ALA A 49 -6.00 11.79 -18.50
N ARG A 50 -4.77 11.26 -18.58
CA ARG A 50 -3.52 12.04 -18.59
C ARG A 50 -3.37 12.99 -17.40
N ALA A 51 -3.96 12.60 -16.27
CA ALA A 51 -3.87 13.31 -14.99
C ALA A 51 -2.69 12.75 -14.19
N ASP A 52 -1.47 12.96 -14.69
CA ASP A 52 -0.25 12.32 -14.17
C ASP A 52 0.03 12.69 -12.71
N ASP A 53 -0.24 13.95 -12.33
CA ASP A 53 -0.17 14.42 -10.95
C ASP A 53 -1.12 13.67 -9.99
N ASP A 54 -2.33 13.34 -10.45
CA ASP A 54 -3.30 12.57 -9.67
C ASP A 54 -2.86 11.12 -9.52
N ALA A 55 -2.38 10.51 -10.62
CA ALA A 55 -1.84 9.16 -10.60
C ALA A 55 -0.62 9.06 -9.66
N PHE A 56 0.29 10.04 -9.73
CA PHE A 56 1.44 10.14 -8.84
C PHE A 56 1.02 10.24 -7.37
N ARG A 57 0.08 11.15 -7.02
CA ARG A 57 -0.40 11.30 -5.63
C ARG A 57 -1.03 10.01 -5.09
N LEU A 58 -1.81 9.30 -5.90
CA LEU A 58 -2.43 8.04 -5.51
C LEU A 58 -1.37 6.96 -5.24
N LEU A 59 -0.37 6.85 -6.11
CA LEU A 59 0.74 5.90 -5.94
C LEU A 59 1.59 6.25 -4.72
N HIS A 60 1.98 7.51 -4.56
CA HIS A 60 2.79 7.99 -3.43
C HIS A 60 2.12 7.70 -2.09
N ARG A 61 0.82 7.98 -1.99
CA ARG A 61 0.02 7.63 -0.80
C ARG A 61 0.00 6.13 -0.57
N THR A 62 -0.25 5.34 -1.61
CA THR A 62 -0.29 3.87 -1.52
C THR A 62 1.05 3.32 -1.05
N ALA A 63 2.17 3.81 -1.60
CA ALA A 63 3.51 3.40 -1.22
C ALA A 63 3.80 3.72 0.24
N GLY A 64 3.52 4.95 0.67
CA GLY A 64 3.71 5.41 2.04
C GLY A 64 2.88 4.61 3.05
N THR A 65 1.58 4.41 2.79
CA THR A 65 0.71 3.63 3.69
C THR A 65 1.11 2.16 3.72
N ALA A 66 1.44 1.55 2.58
CA ALA A 66 1.91 0.16 2.51
C ALA A 66 3.22 -0.03 3.31
N ALA A 67 4.19 0.88 3.15
CA ALA A 67 5.42 0.87 3.92
C ALA A 67 5.16 1.08 5.42
N ASN A 68 4.15 1.89 5.77
CA ASN A 68 3.75 2.09 7.16
C ASN A 68 3.17 0.80 7.81
N LEU A 69 2.66 -0.13 7.00
CA LEU A 69 2.01 -1.35 7.47
C LEU A 69 2.88 -2.61 7.34
N GLY A 70 4.15 -2.48 6.94
CA GLY A 70 5.02 -3.63 6.70
C GLY A 70 4.72 -4.37 5.39
N LEU A 71 3.96 -3.76 4.48
CA LEU A 71 3.63 -4.31 3.16
C LEU A 71 4.72 -3.92 2.13
N ALA A 72 5.97 -4.30 2.41
CA ALA A 72 7.14 -3.82 1.68
C ALA A 72 7.08 -4.10 0.17
N GLN A 73 6.56 -5.26 -0.24
CA GLN A 73 6.43 -5.60 -1.65
C GLN A 73 5.45 -4.67 -2.37
N LEU A 74 4.32 -4.34 -1.74
CA LEU A 74 3.33 -3.42 -2.30
C LEU A 74 3.90 -2.00 -2.39
N ALA A 75 4.60 -1.56 -1.35
CA ALA A 75 5.27 -0.27 -1.35
C ALA A 75 6.30 -0.16 -2.49
N ALA A 76 7.09 -1.22 -2.72
CA ALA A 76 8.08 -1.26 -3.79
C ALA A 76 7.44 -1.20 -5.19
N VAL A 77 6.32 -1.90 -5.40
CA VAL A 77 5.58 -1.86 -6.67
C VAL A 77 4.98 -0.47 -6.93
N ALA A 78 4.37 0.15 -5.91
CA ALA A 78 3.83 1.50 -6.03
C ALA A 78 4.93 2.53 -6.34
N ALA A 79 6.05 2.49 -5.61
CA ALA A 79 7.20 3.37 -5.85
C ALA A 79 7.88 3.15 -7.23
N ARG A 80 7.80 1.94 -7.78
CA ARG A 80 8.26 1.67 -9.16
C ARG A 80 7.31 2.28 -10.19
N ALA A 81 6.00 2.22 -9.94
CA ALA A 81 5.01 2.85 -10.82
C ALA A 81 5.11 4.38 -10.81
N GLU A 82 5.43 4.99 -9.66
CA GLU A 82 5.70 6.44 -9.56
C GLU A 82 6.77 6.89 -10.56
N ARG A 83 7.89 6.15 -10.63
CA ARG A 83 9.04 6.43 -11.52
C ARG A 83 8.75 6.33 -13.02
N VAL A 84 7.63 5.72 -13.39
CA VAL A 84 7.20 5.63 -14.80
C VAL A 84 6.35 6.83 -15.18
N ILE A 85 5.67 7.44 -14.21
CA ILE A 85 4.78 8.59 -14.41
C ILE A 85 5.54 9.92 -14.25
N HIS A 86 6.56 9.95 -13.37
CA HIS A 86 7.38 11.13 -13.07
C HIS A 86 8.86 10.72 -12.88
#